data_AF-A0A9D5YBL4-F1
#
_entry.id   AF-A0A9D5YBL4-F1
#
_cell.length_a   1.000
_cell.length_b   1.000
_cell.length_c   1.000
_cell.angle_alpha   90.00
_cell.angle_beta   90.00
_cell.angle_gamma   90.00
#
_symmetry.space_group_name_H-M   'P 1'
#
loop_
_entity.id
_entity.type
_entity.pdbx_description
1 polymer ?
#
loop_
_entity_poly.entity_id
_entity_poly.type
_entity_poly.pdbx_seq_one_letter_code
_entity_poly.pdbx_strand_id
1 'polypeptide(L)'
;MNIGNKIKALRKSRGITQEQLAEAIGISFQAVSKWENNIALPDITLVPLIANYFGVTMDELFDFSLAEMENEVKKIVDDAYKYREIDPEKSRGILEEGLRKYPENDILLNNLLYVIIDPDETIEMASKLAEKTRFDEVKYDALRFLAYAYKKKGDLKSAESAIEQIPEIYFTKLTEMAYLLEGEPKFRAAEKQKWISFENLLQMMWKIAECYEDKGETERAIEETEKALSLIPILGHPNFEIYTDYFTEQIERLKNK
;
A
#
# COMPACT_ATOMS: atom_id res chain seq x y z
N MET A 1 2.08 19.65 17.10
CA MET A 1 2.33 19.15 18.47
C MET A 1 2.21 20.30 19.46
N ASN A 2 1.27 20.25 20.42
CA ASN A 2 1.12 21.30 21.43
C ASN A 2 0.86 20.68 22.81
N ILE A 3 1.91 20.06 23.36
CA ILE A 3 1.89 19.42 24.69
C ILE A 3 1.46 20.39 25.79
N GLY A 4 1.77 21.69 25.67
CA GLY A 4 1.39 22.73 26.62
C GLY A 4 -0.12 22.89 26.76
N ASN A 5 -0.83 22.98 25.64
CA ASN A 5 -2.29 23.03 25.61
C ASN A 5 -2.91 21.74 26.15
N LYS A 6 -2.31 20.59 25.85
CA LYS A 6 -2.78 19.29 26.36
C LYS A 6 -2.63 19.18 27.87
N ILE A 7 -1.47 19.54 28.42
CA ILE A 7 -1.23 19.61 29.87
C ILE A 7 -2.24 20.55 30.53
N LYS A 8 -2.47 21.74 29.96
CA LYS A 8 -3.47 22.70 30.46
C LYS A 8 -4.88 22.12 30.47
N ALA A 9 -5.26 21.40 29.42
CA ALA A 9 -6.57 20.76 29.32
C ALA A 9 -6.74 19.65 30.37
N LEU A 10 -5.75 18.77 30.52
CA LEU A 10 -5.74 17.68 31.51
C LEU A 10 -5.73 18.20 32.96
N ARG A 11 -4.98 19.28 33.21
CA ARG A 11 -4.97 19.97 34.51
C ARG A 11 -6.35 20.53 34.84
N LYS A 12 -6.97 21.23 33.89
CA LYS A 12 -8.31 21.79 34.06
C LYS A 12 -9.39 20.73 34.22
N SER A 13 -9.32 19.61 33.49
CA SER A 13 -10.29 18.52 33.63
C SER A 13 -10.24 17.85 35.01
N ARG A 14 -9.08 17.89 35.67
CA ARG A 14 -8.91 17.47 37.07
C ARG A 14 -9.20 18.54 38.12
N GLY A 15 -9.50 19.77 37.69
CA GLY A 15 -9.84 20.88 38.60
C GLY A 15 -8.68 21.37 39.48
N ILE A 16 -7.43 21.09 39.13
CA ILE A 16 -6.25 21.48 39.92
C ILE A 16 -5.59 22.77 39.39
N THR A 17 -4.88 23.52 40.25
CA THR A 17 -4.13 24.72 39.85
C THR A 17 -2.76 24.37 39.27
N GLN A 18 -2.10 25.35 38.64
CA GLN A 18 -0.74 25.16 38.10
C GLN A 18 0.27 24.89 39.23
N GLU A 19 0.07 25.51 40.41
CA GLU A 19 0.87 25.29 41.61
C GLU A 19 0.72 23.86 42.12
N GLN A 20 -0.51 23.33 42.17
CA GLN A 20 -0.76 21.94 42.59
C GLN A 20 -0.13 20.94 41.62
N LEU A 21 -0.17 21.23 40.31
CA LEU A 21 0.54 20.41 39.33
C LEU A 21 2.06 20.49 39.52
N ALA A 22 2.59 21.70 39.76
CA ALA A 22 4.02 21.90 39.98
C ALA A 22 4.53 21.16 41.22
N GLU A 23 3.78 21.21 42.31
CA GLU A 23 4.08 20.49 43.55
C GLU A 23 4.05 18.97 43.33
N ALA A 24 3.02 18.45 42.66
CA ALA A 24 2.89 17.01 42.41
C ALA A 24 4.01 16.45 41.51
N ILE A 25 4.50 17.24 40.56
CA ILE A 25 5.58 16.85 39.63
C ILE A 25 6.97 17.15 40.22
N GLY A 26 7.07 17.98 41.26
CA GLY A 26 8.34 18.35 41.90
C GLY A 26 9.11 19.43 41.15
N ILE A 27 8.41 20.38 40.53
CA ILE A 27 9.00 21.46 39.73
C ILE A 27 8.49 22.84 40.15
N SER A 28 9.04 23.90 39.56
CA SER A 28 8.55 25.26 39.78
C SER A 28 7.22 25.52 39.08
N PHE A 29 6.36 26.33 39.71
CA PHE A 29 5.15 26.86 39.08
C PHE A 29 5.45 27.55 37.73
N GLN A 30 6.57 28.29 37.67
CA GLN A 30 7.00 29.00 36.47
C GLN A 30 7.26 28.04 35.30
N ALA A 31 7.72 26.81 35.56
CA ALA A 31 7.89 25.79 34.53
C ALA A 31 6.52 25.36 33.98
N VAL A 32 5.56 25.01 34.84
CA VAL A 32 4.18 24.67 34.41
C VAL A 32 3.54 25.81 33.62
N SER A 33 3.67 27.04 34.10
CA SER A 33 3.13 28.22 33.40
C SER A 33 3.76 28.42 32.02
N LYS A 34 5.08 28.23 31.88
CA LYS A 34 5.75 28.31 30.57
C LYS A 34 5.28 27.20 29.63
N TRP A 35 5.07 25.98 30.14
CA TRP A 35 4.53 24.88 29.35
C TRP A 35 3.14 25.20 28.83
N GLU A 36 2.20 25.57 29.72
CA GLU A 36 0.80 25.83 29.36
C GLU A 36 0.59 27.07 28.49
N ASN A 37 1.62 27.92 28.34
CA ASN A 37 1.63 29.08 27.46
C ASN A 37 2.54 28.88 26.22
N ASN A 38 3.03 27.66 25.98
CA ASN A 38 3.92 27.32 24.85
C ASN A 38 5.20 28.16 24.77
N ILE A 39 5.67 28.67 25.92
CA ILE A 39 6.93 29.42 26.05
C ILE A 39 8.12 28.46 26.17
N ALA A 40 7.91 27.29 26.77
CA ALA A 40 8.90 26.23 26.88
C ALA A 40 8.21 24.86 26.82
N LEU A 41 8.98 23.82 26.51
CA LEU A 41 8.51 22.43 26.59
C LEU A 41 8.91 21.80 27.94
N PRO A 42 8.16 20.80 28.42
CA PRO A 42 8.66 19.92 29.47
C PRO A 42 9.97 19.27 29.06
N ASP A 43 10.86 19.06 30.03
CA ASP A 43 12.02 18.19 29.81
C ASP A 43 11.52 16.79 29.42
N ILE A 44 12.18 16.14 28.46
CA ILE A 44 11.81 14.81 27.99
C ILE A 44 11.77 13.79 29.15
N THR A 45 12.59 13.97 30.19
CA THR A 45 12.60 13.10 31.37
C THR A 45 11.35 13.25 32.24
N LEU A 46 10.62 14.37 32.12
CA LEU A 46 9.39 14.63 32.88
C LEU A 46 8.15 14.11 32.16
N VAL A 47 8.23 13.85 30.86
CA VAL A 47 7.09 13.40 30.04
C VAL A 47 6.44 12.12 30.58
N PRO A 48 7.19 11.04 30.94
CA PRO A 48 6.57 9.83 31.51
C PRO A 48 5.86 10.10 32.85
N LEU A 49 6.43 10.97 33.69
CA LEU A 49 5.84 11.35 34.97
C LEU A 49 4.55 12.15 34.78
N ILE A 50 4.54 13.10 33.85
CA ILE A 50 3.35 13.90 33.51
C ILE A 50 2.24 13.00 32.96
N ALA A 51 2.57 12.10 32.03
CA ALA A 51 1.62 11.15 31.45
C ALA A 51 1.01 10.25 32.54
N ASN A 52 1.85 9.65 33.40
CA ASN A 52 1.41 8.84 34.52
C ASN A 52 0.57 9.63 35.53
N TYR A 53 0.98 10.87 35.86
CA TYR A 53 0.21 11.73 36.75
C TYR A 53 -1.20 11.91 36.20
N PHE A 54 -1.36 12.24 34.92
CA PHE A 54 -2.66 12.45 34.29
C PHE A 54 -3.42 11.17 33.91
N GLY A 55 -2.79 10.00 33.98
CA GLY A 55 -3.40 8.72 33.62
C GLY A 55 -3.64 8.59 32.12
N VAL A 56 -2.77 9.19 31.30
CA VAL A 56 -2.81 9.15 29.83
C VAL A 56 -1.53 8.50 29.32
N THR A 57 -1.54 8.01 28.08
CA THR A 57 -0.31 7.56 27.41
C THR A 57 0.56 8.75 27.01
N MET A 58 1.84 8.49 26.70
CA MET A 58 2.70 9.54 26.16
C MET A 58 2.19 10.03 24.79
N ASP A 59 1.66 9.13 23.95
CA ASP A 59 1.06 9.49 22.67
C ASP A 59 -0.12 10.45 22.85
N GLU A 60 -1.02 10.14 23.78
CA GLU A 60 -2.15 11.01 24.14
C GLU A 60 -1.70 12.37 24.68
N LEU A 61 -0.57 12.42 25.40
CA LEU A 61 0.02 13.66 25.91
C LEU A 61 0.60 14.55 24.80
N PHE A 62 1.09 13.94 23.71
CA PHE A 62 1.59 14.66 22.54
C PHE A 62 0.52 14.95 21.49
N ASP A 63 -0.72 14.51 21.70
CA ASP A 63 -1.76 14.44 20.67
C ASP A 63 -1.25 13.69 19.43
N PHE A 64 -0.48 12.64 19.63
CA PHE A 64 -0.03 11.75 18.57
C PHE A 64 -1.11 10.69 18.30
N SER A 65 -1.47 10.53 17.03
CA SER A 65 -2.42 9.52 16.59
C SER A 65 -1.83 8.76 15.41
N LEU A 66 -1.64 7.45 15.62
CA LEU A 66 -1.21 6.54 14.55
C LEU A 66 -2.20 6.59 13.37
N ALA A 67 -3.51 6.67 13.66
CA ALA A 67 -4.53 6.78 12.65
C ALA A 67 -4.45 8.09 11.85
N GLU A 68 -4.04 9.20 12.47
CA GLU A 68 -3.82 10.46 11.74
C GLU A 68 -2.60 10.36 10.83
N MET A 69 -1.50 9.78 11.32
CA MET A 69 -0.32 9.50 10.50
C MET A 69 -0.66 8.63 9.30
N GLU A 70 -1.38 7.52 9.50
CA GLU A 70 -1.84 6.63 8.44
C GLU A 70 -2.71 7.38 7.41
N ASN A 71 -3.60 8.27 7.87
CA ASN A 71 -4.40 9.10 6.99
C ASN A 71 -3.56 10.13 6.21
N GLU A 72 -2.52 10.70 6.80
CA GLU A 72 -1.59 11.59 6.11
C GLU A 72 -0.77 10.83 5.05
N VAL A 73 -0.24 9.66 5.38
CA VAL A 73 0.46 8.77 4.44
C VAL A 73 -0.46 8.40 3.28
N LYS A 74 -1.72 8.03 3.58
CA LYS A 74 -2.70 7.71 2.55
C LYS A 74 -2.94 8.88 1.59
N LYS A 75 -3.06 10.12 2.09
CA LYS A 75 -3.21 11.30 1.23
C LYS A 75 -2.02 11.49 0.30
N ILE A 76 -0.80 11.29 0.81
CA ILE A 76 0.42 11.38 0.00
C ILE A 76 0.39 10.33 -1.11
N VAL A 77 0.02 9.09 -0.79
CA VAL A 77 -0.12 8.01 -1.78
C VAL A 77 -1.19 8.34 -2.81
N ASP A 78 -2.37 8.79 -2.37
CA ASP A 78 -3.48 9.17 -3.25
C ASP A 78 -3.09 10.32 -4.19
N ASP A 79 -2.28 11.28 -3.72
CA ASP A 79 -1.76 12.38 -4.53
C ASP A 79 -0.69 11.92 -5.51
N ALA A 80 0.24 11.05 -5.10
CA ALA A 80 1.25 10.47 -5.97
C ALA A 80 0.62 9.58 -7.06
N TYR A 81 -0.41 8.81 -6.72
CA TYR A 81 -1.10 7.89 -7.62
C TYR A 81 -1.68 8.61 -8.85
N LYS A 82 -2.19 9.83 -8.70
CA LYS A 82 -2.73 10.66 -9.80
C LYS A 82 -1.71 10.92 -10.90
N TYR A 83 -0.43 10.88 -10.58
CA TYR A 83 0.67 11.18 -11.50
C TYR A 83 1.45 9.93 -11.92
N ARG A 84 1.16 8.75 -11.35
CA ARG A 84 1.96 7.54 -11.56
C ARG A 84 2.23 7.22 -13.03
N GLU A 85 1.19 7.25 -13.87
CA GLU A 85 1.28 6.92 -15.29
C GLU A 85 1.57 8.15 -16.18
N ILE A 86 1.15 9.34 -15.75
CA ILE A 86 1.18 10.56 -16.58
C ILE A 86 2.48 11.35 -16.39
N ASP A 87 3.00 11.38 -15.16
CA ASP A 87 4.21 12.10 -14.76
C ASP A 87 4.90 11.34 -13.60
N PRO A 88 5.61 10.23 -13.91
CA PRO A 88 6.24 9.39 -12.90
C PRO A 88 7.25 10.14 -12.03
N GLU A 89 7.97 11.12 -12.60
CA GLU A 89 8.93 11.95 -11.87
C GLU A 89 8.25 12.82 -10.81
N LYS A 90 7.10 13.42 -11.14
CA LYS A 90 6.30 14.13 -10.14
C LYS A 90 5.74 13.20 -9.07
N SER A 91 5.27 12.02 -9.46
CA SER A 91 4.81 10.99 -8.52
C SER A 91 5.93 10.60 -7.55
N ARG A 92 7.13 10.34 -8.08
CA ARG A 92 8.35 10.08 -7.31
C ARG A 92 8.67 11.21 -6.34
N GLY A 93 8.63 12.47 -6.80
CA GLY A 93 8.90 13.63 -5.95
C GLY A 93 7.95 13.77 -4.75
N ILE A 94 6.65 13.49 -4.94
CA ILE A 94 5.65 13.47 -3.86
C ILE A 94 5.97 12.39 -2.83
N LEU A 95 6.31 11.18 -3.30
CA LEU A 95 6.64 10.05 -2.43
C LEU A 95 7.93 10.30 -1.65
N GLU A 96 8.96 10.86 -2.29
CA GLU A 96 10.22 11.23 -1.65
C GLU A 96 10.03 12.33 -0.60
N GLU A 97 9.18 13.34 -0.86
CA GLU A 97 8.81 14.33 0.15
C GLU A 97 8.07 13.68 1.33
N GLY A 98 7.17 12.74 1.05
CA GLY A 98 6.51 11.93 2.07
C GLY A 98 7.51 11.14 2.92
N LEU A 99 8.51 10.52 2.31
CA LEU A 99 9.56 9.76 3.00
C LEU A 99 10.49 10.66 3.84
N ARG A 100 10.65 11.95 3.51
CA ARG A 100 11.33 12.90 4.40
C ARG A 100 10.53 13.15 5.68
N LYS A 101 9.20 13.11 5.61
CA LYS A 101 8.31 13.27 6.77
C LYS A 101 8.11 11.97 7.55
N TYR A 102 8.05 10.84 6.86
CA TYR A 102 7.89 9.49 7.43
C TYR A 102 8.99 8.55 6.90
N PRO A 103 10.22 8.63 7.45
CA PRO A 103 11.32 7.79 7.03
C PRO A 103 11.01 6.30 7.16
N GLU A 104 11.48 5.51 6.20
CA GLU A 104 11.29 4.05 6.14
C GLU A 104 9.82 3.59 6.19
N ASN A 105 8.85 4.45 5.84
CA ASN A 105 7.46 4.03 5.78
C ASN A 105 7.22 3.00 4.65
N ASP A 106 6.85 1.78 5.02
CA ASP A 106 6.64 0.64 4.11
C ASP A 106 5.68 0.96 2.96
N ILE A 107 4.58 1.67 3.22
CA ILE A 107 3.57 1.99 2.20
C ILE A 107 4.15 2.98 1.18
N LEU A 108 4.85 4.02 1.63
CA LEU A 108 5.48 4.99 0.72
C LEU A 108 6.60 4.35 -0.11
N LEU A 109 7.43 3.50 0.52
CA LEU A 109 8.47 2.73 -0.18
C LEU A 109 7.85 1.79 -1.22
N ASN A 110 6.79 1.07 -0.87
CA ASN A 110 6.11 0.20 -1.83
C ASN A 110 5.55 0.98 -3.03
N ASN A 111 4.96 2.16 -2.78
CA ASN A 111 4.45 3.00 -3.86
C ASN A 111 5.55 3.60 -4.73
N LEU A 112 6.75 3.80 -4.19
CA LEU A 112 7.93 4.27 -4.92
C LEU A 112 8.41 3.24 -5.95
N LEU A 113 8.29 1.94 -5.65
CA LEU A 113 8.63 0.85 -6.58
C LEU A 113 7.86 0.93 -7.91
N TYR A 114 6.65 1.51 -7.92
CA TYR A 114 5.86 1.67 -9.15
C TYR A 114 6.41 2.71 -10.12
N VAL A 115 7.30 3.60 -9.67
CA VAL A 115 7.84 4.70 -10.48
C VAL A 115 9.36 4.61 -10.67
N ILE A 116 10.01 3.60 -10.08
CA ILE A 116 11.42 3.30 -10.33
C ILE A 116 11.54 2.53 -11.65
N ILE A 117 12.30 3.09 -12.58
CA ILE A 117 12.55 2.48 -13.90
C ILE A 117 13.79 1.58 -13.84
N ASP A 118 14.80 2.00 -13.07
CA ASP A 118 16.09 1.35 -12.98
C ASP A 118 15.98 -0.01 -12.24
N PRO A 119 16.37 -1.12 -12.87
CA PRO A 119 16.28 -2.43 -12.24
C PRO A 119 17.19 -2.58 -11.02
N ASP A 120 18.36 -1.94 -10.99
CA ASP A 120 19.30 -2.05 -9.87
C ASP A 120 18.76 -1.33 -8.62
N GLU A 121 18.24 -0.11 -8.80
CA GLU A 121 17.54 0.63 -7.76
C GLU A 121 16.32 -0.16 -7.24
N THR A 122 15.55 -0.76 -8.16
CA THR A 122 14.38 -1.59 -7.80
C THR A 122 14.80 -2.78 -6.96
N ILE A 123 15.85 -3.51 -7.36
CA ILE A 123 16.36 -4.68 -6.63
C ILE A 123 16.81 -4.27 -5.23
N GLU A 124 17.58 -3.19 -5.10
CA GLU A 124 18.06 -2.72 -3.80
C GLU A 124 16.90 -2.37 -2.86
N MET A 125 15.93 -1.61 -3.35
CA MET A 125 14.79 -1.16 -2.54
C MET A 125 13.83 -2.30 -2.22
N ALA A 126 13.42 -3.08 -3.22
CA ALA A 126 12.48 -4.17 -3.05
C ALA A 126 13.02 -5.27 -2.14
N SER A 127 14.31 -5.61 -2.23
CA SER A 127 14.94 -6.61 -1.35
C SER A 127 14.89 -6.18 0.12
N LYS A 128 15.31 -4.94 0.41
CA LYS A 128 15.24 -4.38 1.78
C LYS A 128 13.82 -4.34 2.31
N LEU A 129 12.86 -3.95 1.46
CA LEU A 129 11.45 -3.85 1.85
C LEU A 129 10.86 -5.24 2.14
N ALA A 130 11.08 -6.22 1.26
CA ALA A 130 10.60 -7.59 1.43
C ALA A 130 11.18 -8.30 2.67
N GLU A 131 12.42 -7.96 3.07
CA GLU A 131 13.06 -8.50 4.27
C GLU A 131 12.55 -7.87 5.57
N LYS A 132 12.27 -6.55 5.57
CA LYS A 132 11.98 -5.79 6.79
C LYS A 132 10.49 -5.63 7.10
N THR A 133 9.64 -5.54 6.07
CA THR A 133 8.23 -5.22 6.28
C THR A 133 7.53 -6.32 7.08
N ARG A 134 6.56 -5.90 7.89
CA ARG A 134 5.66 -6.79 8.63
C ARG A 134 4.32 -6.98 7.92
N PHE A 135 4.11 -6.30 6.79
CA PHE A 135 2.87 -6.33 6.05
C PHE A 135 3.01 -7.28 4.86
N ASP A 136 2.29 -8.39 4.89
CA ASP A 136 2.31 -9.40 3.82
C ASP A 136 1.99 -8.80 2.44
N GLU A 137 1.02 -7.89 2.37
CA GLU A 137 0.66 -7.20 1.12
C GLU A 137 1.82 -6.40 0.53
N VAL A 138 2.61 -5.71 1.37
CA VAL A 138 3.80 -4.97 0.94
C VAL A 138 4.92 -5.93 0.56
N LYS A 139 5.10 -7.00 1.36
CA LYS A 139 6.12 -8.01 1.10
C LYS A 139 5.94 -8.68 -0.25
N TYR A 140 4.72 -9.12 -0.56
CA TYR A 140 4.43 -9.82 -1.81
C TYR A 140 4.52 -8.89 -3.01
N ASP A 141 4.15 -7.62 -2.87
CA ASP A 141 4.31 -6.63 -3.94
C ASP A 141 5.80 -6.33 -4.20
N ALA A 142 6.60 -6.18 -3.13
CA ALA A 142 8.05 -6.04 -3.24
C ALA A 142 8.71 -7.25 -3.92
N LEU A 143 8.34 -8.48 -3.54
CA LEU A 143 8.82 -9.71 -4.20
C LEU A 143 8.44 -9.74 -5.69
N ARG A 144 7.24 -9.27 -6.04
CA ARG A 144 6.81 -9.14 -7.44
C ARG A 144 7.68 -8.15 -8.21
N PHE A 145 7.95 -6.96 -7.67
CA PHE A 145 8.86 -5.99 -8.28
C PHE A 145 10.28 -6.53 -8.44
N LEU A 146 10.78 -7.22 -7.41
CA LEU A 146 12.06 -7.88 -7.42
C LEU A 146 12.18 -8.90 -8.56
N ALA A 147 11.15 -9.73 -8.75
CA ALA A 147 11.10 -10.70 -9.85
C ALA A 147 11.13 -10.02 -11.23
N TYR A 148 10.34 -8.96 -11.42
CA TYR A 148 10.35 -8.21 -12.68
C TYR A 148 11.69 -7.54 -12.96
N ALA A 149 12.35 -6.99 -11.94
CA ALA A 149 13.66 -6.37 -12.08
C ALA A 149 14.74 -7.40 -12.43
N TYR A 150 14.77 -8.57 -11.76
CA TYR A 150 15.67 -9.67 -12.13
C TYR A 150 15.43 -10.17 -13.55
N LYS A 151 14.16 -10.32 -13.96
CA LYS A 151 13.80 -10.69 -15.34
C LYS A 151 14.35 -9.66 -16.35
N LYS A 152 14.21 -8.35 -16.09
CA LYS A 152 14.77 -7.29 -16.96
C LYS A 152 16.29 -7.41 -17.10
N LYS A 153 17.00 -7.90 -16.08
CA LYS A 153 18.44 -8.16 -16.11
C LYS A 153 18.84 -9.50 -16.73
N GLY A 154 17.87 -10.32 -17.15
CA GLY A 154 18.11 -11.66 -17.68
C GLY A 154 18.39 -12.73 -16.61
N ASP A 155 18.24 -12.41 -15.32
CA ASP A 155 18.40 -13.36 -14.22
C ASP A 155 17.07 -14.04 -13.90
N LEU A 156 16.69 -15.01 -14.73
CA LEU A 156 15.44 -15.75 -14.57
C LEU A 156 15.40 -16.59 -13.30
N LYS A 157 16.56 -17.06 -12.82
CA LYS A 157 16.65 -17.90 -11.61
C LYS A 157 16.32 -17.09 -10.35
N SER A 158 16.88 -15.89 -10.23
CA SER A 158 16.55 -15.01 -9.11
C SER A 158 15.10 -14.49 -9.22
N ALA A 159 14.60 -14.27 -10.44
CA ALA A 159 13.21 -13.94 -10.65
C ALA A 159 12.26 -15.05 -10.15
N GLU A 160 12.53 -16.31 -10.52
CA GLU A 160 11.79 -17.48 -10.05
C GLU A 160 11.84 -17.61 -8.52
N SER A 161 13.03 -17.51 -7.92
CA SER A 161 13.20 -17.59 -6.46
C SER A 161 12.46 -16.49 -5.70
N ALA A 162 12.29 -15.29 -6.28
CA ALA A 162 11.48 -14.24 -5.69
C ALA A 162 9.97 -14.58 -5.77
N ILE A 163 9.51 -15.13 -6.90
CA ILE A 163 8.11 -15.54 -7.09
C ILE A 163 7.72 -16.71 -6.19
N GLU A 164 8.60 -17.70 -5.98
CA GLU A 164 8.34 -18.85 -5.09
C GLU A 164 8.05 -18.46 -3.63
N GLN A 165 8.41 -17.24 -3.23
CA GLN A 165 8.11 -16.70 -1.90
C GLN A 165 6.70 -16.07 -1.80
N ILE A 166 6.01 -15.88 -2.94
CA ILE A 166 4.65 -15.35 -2.99
C ILE A 166 3.68 -16.53 -2.89
N PRO A 167 2.79 -16.57 -1.88
CA PRO A 167 1.89 -17.70 -1.69
C PRO A 167 0.75 -17.69 -2.73
N GLU A 168 0.25 -18.88 -3.05
CA GLU A 168 -0.99 -19.02 -3.79
C GLU A 168 -2.17 -18.53 -2.96
N ILE A 169 -2.97 -17.64 -3.56
CA ILE A 169 -4.18 -17.10 -2.93
C ILE A 169 -5.34 -18.05 -3.21
N TYR A 170 -5.61 -18.97 -2.28
CA TYR A 170 -6.73 -19.92 -2.39
C TYR A 170 -8.08 -19.32 -1.96
N PHE A 171 -8.08 -18.15 -1.31
CA PHE A 171 -9.27 -17.37 -0.97
C PHE A 171 -8.91 -15.88 -0.90
N THR A 172 -9.87 -15.01 -1.21
CA THR A 172 -9.69 -13.55 -1.10
C THR A 172 -10.67 -12.98 -0.08
N LYS A 173 -10.36 -11.79 0.44
CA LYS A 173 -11.30 -11.01 1.27
C LYS A 173 -12.67 -10.86 0.60
N LEU A 174 -12.71 -10.61 -0.71
CA LEU A 174 -13.97 -10.41 -1.44
C LEU A 174 -14.76 -11.71 -1.57
N THR A 175 -14.07 -12.83 -1.81
CA THR A 175 -14.68 -14.16 -1.84
C THR A 175 -15.32 -14.48 -0.48
N GLU A 176 -14.60 -14.31 0.62
CA GLU A 176 -15.14 -14.56 1.97
C GLU A 176 -16.28 -13.61 2.35
N MET A 177 -16.17 -12.33 1.98
CA MET A 177 -17.26 -11.37 2.17
C MET A 177 -18.52 -11.78 1.41
N ALA A 178 -18.39 -12.32 0.19
CA ALA A 178 -19.52 -12.80 -0.60
C ALA A 178 -20.16 -14.07 -0.01
N TYR A 179 -19.38 -14.93 0.64
CA TYR A 179 -19.88 -16.13 1.30
C TYR A 179 -20.53 -15.85 2.67
N LEU A 180 -19.95 -14.97 3.48
CA LEU A 180 -20.30 -14.82 4.89
C LEU A 180 -21.24 -13.66 5.19
N LEU A 181 -21.20 -12.57 4.42
CA LEU A 181 -22.04 -11.40 4.67
C LEU A 181 -23.41 -11.54 4.00
N GLU A 182 -24.33 -10.64 4.35
CA GLU A 182 -25.67 -10.58 3.78
C GLU A 182 -25.94 -9.23 3.11
N GLY A 183 -26.96 -9.18 2.25
CA GLY A 183 -27.41 -7.94 1.61
C GLY A 183 -26.36 -7.27 0.71
N GLU A 184 -26.30 -5.94 0.79
CA GLU A 184 -25.50 -5.10 -0.10
C GLU A 184 -23.98 -5.34 -0.02
N PRO A 185 -23.35 -5.54 1.17
CA PRO A 185 -21.93 -5.92 1.25
C PRO A 185 -21.59 -7.21 0.50
N LYS A 186 -22.45 -8.24 0.59
CA LYS A 186 -22.27 -9.51 -0.14
C LYS A 186 -22.32 -9.28 -1.65
N PHE A 187 -23.34 -8.57 -2.13
CA PHE A 187 -23.50 -8.31 -3.56
C PHE A 187 -22.30 -7.55 -4.13
N ARG A 188 -21.87 -6.46 -3.47
CA ARG A 188 -20.70 -5.68 -3.92
C ARG A 188 -19.40 -6.49 -3.93
N ALA A 189 -19.20 -7.35 -2.93
CA ALA A 189 -18.04 -8.21 -2.88
C ALA A 189 -18.05 -9.25 -4.00
N ALA A 190 -19.20 -9.91 -4.23
CA ALA A 190 -19.38 -10.88 -5.30
C ALA A 190 -19.17 -10.26 -6.69
N GLU A 191 -19.79 -9.10 -6.94
CA GLU A 191 -19.63 -8.38 -8.21
C GLU A 191 -18.17 -8.00 -8.44
N LYS A 192 -17.49 -7.45 -7.45
CA LYS A 192 -16.07 -7.08 -7.59
C LYS A 192 -15.17 -8.29 -7.81
N GLN A 193 -15.35 -9.36 -7.03
CA GLN A 193 -14.53 -10.57 -7.16
C GLN A 193 -14.74 -11.25 -8.52
N LYS A 194 -15.99 -11.31 -9.01
CA LYS A 194 -16.32 -11.86 -10.33
C LYS A 194 -15.47 -11.23 -11.43
N TRP A 195 -15.37 -9.90 -11.45
CA TRP A 195 -14.61 -9.19 -12.47
C TRP A 195 -13.09 -9.40 -12.35
N ILE A 196 -12.55 -9.39 -11.13
CA ILE A 196 -11.12 -9.70 -10.89
C ILE A 196 -10.79 -11.12 -11.36
N SER A 197 -11.64 -12.09 -11.01
CA SER A 197 -11.45 -13.48 -11.43
C SER A 197 -11.53 -13.65 -12.94
N PHE A 198 -12.45 -12.92 -13.59
CA PHE A 198 -12.60 -12.99 -15.05
C PHE A 198 -11.41 -12.36 -15.78
N GLU A 199 -10.93 -11.21 -15.31
CA GLU A 199 -9.74 -10.57 -15.85
C GLU A 199 -8.50 -11.48 -15.74
N ASN A 200 -8.29 -12.08 -14.56
CA ASN A 200 -7.19 -13.02 -14.34
C ASN A 200 -7.29 -14.24 -15.26
N LEU A 201 -8.49 -14.77 -15.49
CA LEU A 201 -8.70 -15.88 -16.42
C LEU A 201 -8.26 -15.50 -17.84
N LEU A 202 -8.71 -14.35 -18.35
CA LEU A 202 -8.33 -13.88 -19.69
C LEU A 202 -6.82 -13.69 -19.82
N GLN A 203 -6.18 -13.09 -18.81
CA GLN A 203 -4.72 -12.90 -18.80
C GLN A 203 -3.96 -14.24 -18.80
N MET A 204 -4.43 -15.24 -18.05
CA MET A 204 -3.79 -16.56 -18.04
C MET A 204 -4.00 -17.32 -19.35
N MET A 205 -5.18 -17.22 -19.97
CA MET A 205 -5.43 -17.78 -21.31
C MET A 205 -4.50 -17.15 -22.35
N TRP A 206 -4.26 -15.83 -22.26
CA TRP A 206 -3.27 -15.16 -23.10
C TRP A 206 -1.86 -15.76 -22.90
N LYS A 207 -1.41 -15.94 -21.65
CA LYS A 207 -0.09 -16.53 -21.38
C LYS A 207 0.03 -17.96 -21.89
N ILE A 208 -1.04 -18.76 -21.81
CA ILE A 208 -1.08 -20.11 -22.39
C ILE A 208 -0.94 -20.04 -23.93
N ALA A 209 -1.65 -19.12 -24.58
CA ALA A 209 -1.54 -18.92 -26.03
C ALA A 209 -0.13 -18.51 -26.46
N GLU A 210 0.54 -17.62 -25.72
CA GLU A 210 1.96 -17.28 -25.94
C GLU A 210 2.85 -18.53 -25.82
N CYS A 211 2.63 -19.38 -24.82
CA CYS A 211 3.40 -20.63 -24.67
C CYS A 211 3.19 -21.61 -25.84
N TYR A 212 2.00 -21.66 -26.44
CA TYR A 212 1.78 -22.45 -27.64
C TYR A 212 2.52 -21.86 -28.85
N GLU A 213 2.48 -20.53 -29.00
CA GLU A 213 3.21 -19.84 -30.05
C GLU A 213 4.73 -20.06 -29.96
N ASP A 214 5.30 -19.95 -28.76
CA ASP A 214 6.74 -20.17 -28.51
C ASP A 214 7.19 -21.60 -28.89
N LYS A 215 6.26 -22.57 -28.84
CA LYS A 215 6.48 -23.97 -29.25
C LYS A 215 6.22 -24.21 -30.75
N GLY A 216 5.76 -23.20 -31.48
CA GLY A 216 5.34 -23.32 -32.88
C GLY A 216 3.97 -24.00 -33.07
N GLU A 217 3.18 -24.13 -32.01
CA GLU A 217 1.85 -24.75 -32.03
C GLU A 217 0.76 -23.71 -32.39
N THR A 218 0.88 -23.07 -33.57
CA THR A 218 0.05 -21.93 -33.97
C THR A 218 -1.46 -22.19 -33.91
N GLU A 219 -1.92 -23.37 -34.35
CA GLU A 219 -3.35 -23.72 -34.29
C GLU A 219 -3.90 -23.71 -32.86
N ARG A 220 -3.12 -24.24 -31.89
CA ARG A 220 -3.52 -24.25 -30.47
C ARG A 220 -3.46 -22.86 -29.85
N ALA A 221 -2.50 -22.03 -30.26
CA ALA A 221 -2.45 -20.63 -29.85
C ALA A 221 -3.70 -19.87 -30.33
N ILE A 222 -4.12 -20.07 -31.59
CA ILE A 222 -5.35 -19.46 -32.14
C ILE A 222 -6.58 -19.99 -31.38
N GLU A 223 -6.70 -21.31 -31.19
CA GLU A 223 -7.84 -21.92 -30.50
C GLU A 223 -8.01 -21.36 -29.07
N GLU A 224 -6.92 -21.24 -28.32
CA GLU A 224 -6.94 -20.68 -26.96
C GLU A 224 -7.35 -19.19 -26.96
N THR A 225 -6.85 -18.43 -27.93
CA THR A 225 -7.18 -17.01 -28.10
C THR A 225 -8.65 -16.82 -28.48
N GLU A 226 -9.19 -17.65 -29.37
CA GLU A 226 -10.60 -17.65 -29.77
C GLU A 226 -11.52 -18.01 -28.60
N LYS A 227 -11.13 -18.96 -27.74
CA LYS A 227 -11.85 -19.25 -26.50
C LYS A 227 -11.91 -18.02 -25.60
N ALA A 228 -10.78 -17.34 -25.37
CA ALA A 228 -10.74 -16.14 -24.53
C ALA A 228 -11.65 -15.04 -25.09
N LEU A 229 -11.58 -14.79 -26.40
CA LEU A 229 -12.43 -13.81 -27.10
C LEU A 229 -13.92 -14.15 -26.96
N SER A 230 -14.29 -15.43 -27.03
CA SER A 230 -15.68 -15.87 -26.91
C SER A 230 -16.29 -15.64 -25.52
N LEU A 231 -15.47 -15.57 -24.47
CA LEU A 231 -15.95 -15.36 -23.09
C LEU A 231 -16.33 -13.90 -22.80
N ILE A 232 -15.66 -12.94 -23.45
CA ILE A 232 -15.89 -11.50 -23.23
C ILE A 232 -17.35 -11.09 -23.43
N PRO A 233 -18.01 -11.40 -24.57
CA PRO A 233 -19.40 -11.00 -24.80
C PRO A 233 -20.39 -11.74 -23.89
N ILE A 234 -20.05 -12.92 -23.36
CA ILE A 234 -20.91 -13.69 -22.45
C ILE A 234 -21.11 -12.95 -21.13
N LEU A 235 -20.04 -12.34 -20.60
CA LEU A 235 -20.10 -11.62 -19.32
C LEU A 235 -20.44 -10.13 -19.49
N GLY A 236 -20.15 -9.54 -20.66
CA GLY A 236 -20.71 -8.26 -21.10
C GLY A 236 -20.44 -7.08 -20.16
N HIS A 237 -19.21 -6.57 -20.14
CA HIS A 237 -18.87 -5.38 -19.37
C HIS A 237 -17.93 -4.43 -20.15
N PRO A 238 -18.20 -3.10 -20.18
CA PRO A 238 -17.49 -2.14 -21.04
C PRO A 238 -15.97 -2.14 -20.83
N ASN A 239 -15.50 -2.32 -19.59
CA ASN A 239 -14.07 -2.34 -19.29
C ASN A 239 -13.28 -3.49 -19.93
N PHE A 240 -13.93 -4.47 -20.57
CA PHE A 240 -13.25 -5.57 -21.27
C PHE A 240 -13.13 -5.37 -22.78
N GLU A 241 -13.58 -4.23 -23.32
CA GLU A 241 -13.37 -3.89 -24.74
C GLU A 241 -11.89 -3.91 -25.12
N ILE A 242 -11.01 -3.49 -24.20
CA ILE A 242 -9.55 -3.53 -24.43
C ILE A 242 -9.04 -4.95 -24.70
N TYR A 243 -9.61 -5.97 -24.05
CA TYR A 243 -9.24 -7.37 -24.27
C TYR A 243 -9.76 -7.88 -25.62
N THR A 244 -10.92 -7.40 -26.08
CA THR A 244 -11.45 -7.71 -27.41
C THR A 244 -10.46 -7.28 -28.49
N ASP A 245 -9.96 -6.04 -28.40
CA ASP A 245 -8.99 -5.51 -29.37
C ASP A 245 -7.70 -6.32 -29.34
N TYR A 246 -7.13 -6.56 -28.15
CA TYR A 246 -5.89 -7.34 -28.01
C TYR A 246 -6.00 -8.76 -28.58
N PHE A 247 -7.06 -9.49 -28.24
CA PHE A 247 -7.21 -10.87 -28.74
C PHE A 247 -7.50 -10.92 -30.25
N THR A 248 -8.20 -9.92 -30.78
CA THR A 248 -8.44 -9.80 -32.23
C THR A 248 -7.12 -9.56 -32.97
N GLU A 249 -6.31 -8.60 -32.52
CA GLU A 249 -4.99 -8.32 -33.09
C GLU A 249 -4.05 -9.53 -32.99
N GLN A 250 -4.10 -10.27 -31.88
CA GLN A 250 -3.31 -11.48 -31.69
C GLN A 250 -3.67 -12.56 -32.73
N ILE A 251 -4.97 -12.79 -32.98
CA ILE A 251 -5.44 -13.76 -33.99
C ILE A 251 -4.98 -13.34 -35.39
N GLU A 252 -5.14 -12.08 -35.76
CA GLU A 252 -4.71 -11.58 -37.07
C GLU A 252 -3.20 -11.77 -37.27
N ARG A 253 -2.40 -11.44 -36.26
CA ARG A 253 -0.95 -11.66 -36.28
C ARG A 253 -0.59 -13.13 -36.44
N LEU A 254 -1.27 -14.04 -35.71
CA LEU A 254 -0.99 -15.48 -35.78
C LEU A 254 -1.38 -16.09 -37.13
N LYS A 255 -2.46 -15.64 -37.76
CA LYS A 255 -2.91 -16.11 -39.08
C LYS A 255 -1.99 -15.68 -40.23
N ASN A 256 -1.21 -14.62 -40.02
CA ASN A 256 -0.28 -14.06 -40.99
C ASN A 256 1.16 -14.58 -40.87
N LYS A 257 1.44 -15.49 -39.93
CA LYS A 257 2.72 -16.19 -39.77
C LYS A 257 2.68 -17.58 -40.44
#